data_AF-A0A9E1M1J2-F1
#
_entry.id   AF-A0A9E1M1J2-F1
#
_cell.length_a   1.000
_cell.length_b   1.000
_cell.length_c   1.000
_cell.angle_alpha   90.00
_cell.angle_beta   90.00
_cell.angle_gamma   90.00
#
_symmetry.space_group_name_H-M   'P 1'
#
loop_
_entity.id
_entity.type
_entity.pdbx_description
1 polymer ?
#
loop_
_entity_poly.entity_id
_entity_poly.type
_entity_poly.pdbx_seq_one_letter_code
_entity_poly.pdbx_strand_id
1 'polypeptide(L)' 'MEPAIRCSICTGEQVAGFVDRKTGKFQEVAMIASEEDLEQFLKTYQISRQELKKIF' A
#
# COMPACT_ATOMS: atom_id res chain seq x y z
N MET A 1 -6.17 11.04 1.33
CA MET A 1 -6.14 9.56 1.35
C MET A 1 -4.98 9.14 2.25
N GLU A 2 -4.97 7.92 2.76
CA GLU A 2 -3.88 7.38 3.59
C GLU A 2 -3.18 6.23 2.86
N PRO A 3 -1.86 6.19 2.82
CA PRO A 3 -1.16 5.08 2.19
C PRO A 3 -1.32 3.80 3.00
N ALA A 4 -1.60 2.72 2.29
CA ALA A 4 -1.73 1.41 2.88
C ALA A 4 -1.16 0.33 1.97
N ILE A 5 -0.73 -0.76 2.59
CA ILE A 5 -0.39 -2.01 1.92
C ILE A 5 -1.38 -3.08 2.38
N ARG A 6 -2.10 -3.66 1.41
CA ARG A 6 -3.04 -4.77 1.64
C ARG A 6 -2.30 -6.07 1.41
N CYS A 7 -2.34 -6.98 2.38
CA CYS A 7 -1.79 -8.33 2.24
C CYS A 7 -2.92 -9.36 2.18
N SER A 8 -3.00 -10.11 1.08
CA SER A 8 -3.92 -11.23 0.95
C SER A 8 -3.51 -12.35 1.90
N ILE A 9 -4.38 -12.71 2.83
CA ILE A 9 -4.13 -13.80 3.78
C ILE A 9 -4.10 -15.19 3.12
N CYS A 10 -4.73 -15.32 1.94
CA CYS A 10 -4.84 -16.60 1.22
C CYS A 10 -3.66 -16.83 0.27
N THR A 11 -3.14 -15.76 -0.35
CA THR A 11 -2.11 -15.86 -1.41
C THR A 11 -0.78 -15.24 -1.01
N GLY A 12 -0.74 -14.42 0.06
CA GLY A 12 0.44 -13.65 0.45
C GLY A 12 0.74 -12.46 -0.46
N GLU A 13 -0.09 -12.21 -1.47
CA GLU A 13 0.07 -11.08 -2.39
C GLU A 13 -0.10 -9.76 -1.65
N GLN A 14 0.84 -8.84 -1.88
CA GLN A 14 0.82 -7.51 -1.32
C GLN A 14 0.52 -6.48 -2.40
N VAL A 15 -0.38 -5.55 -2.11
CA VAL A 15 -0.75 -4.44 -2.99
C VAL A 15 -0.65 -3.14 -2.22
N ALA A 16 0.16 -2.21 -2.71
CA ALA A 16 0.22 -0.85 -2.21
C ALA A 16 -0.87 0.00 -2.86
N GLY A 17 -1.41 0.92 -2.07
CA GLY A 17 -2.51 1.75 -2.48
C GLY A 17 -2.87 2.79 -1.45
N PHE A 18 -4.07 3.34 -1.58
CA PHE A 18 -4.54 4.42 -0.72
C PHE A 18 -5.95 4.15 -0.21
N VAL A 19 -6.15 4.37 1.08
CA VAL A 19 -7.48 4.38 1.71
C VAL A 19 -8.04 5.79 1.67
N ASP A 20 -9.23 5.95 1.10
CA ASP A 20 -9.99 7.18 1.23
C ASP A 20 -10.52 7.30 2.67
N ARG A 21 -10.10 8.36 3.39
CA ARG A 21 -10.50 8.61 4.78
C ARG A 21 -12.01 8.82 4.95
N LYS A 22 -12.71 9.28 3.91
CA LYS A 22 -14.16 9.56 3.97
C LYS A 22 -14.99 8.31 3.72
N THR A 23 -14.58 7.50 2.75
CA THR A 23 -15.37 6.34 2.29
C THR A 23 -14.85 5.00 2.82
N GLY A 24 -13.63 4.96 3.35
CA GLY A 24 -12.94 3.74 3.76
C GLY A 24 -12.48 2.86 2.58
N LYS A 25 -12.71 3.28 1.33
CA LYS A 25 -12.38 2.48 0.15
C LYS A 25 -10.87 2.45 -0.07
N PHE A 26 -10.34 1.25 -0.29
CA PHE A 26 -8.96 1.04 -0.72
C PHE A 26 -8.88 1.12 -2.24
N GLN A 27 -8.00 1.99 -2.73
CA GLN A 27 -7.65 2.10 -4.14
C GLN A 27 -6.30 1.45 -4.37
N GLU A 28 -6.29 0.40 -5.18
CA GLU A 28 -5.10 -0.34 -5.57
C GLU A 28 -4.27 0.46 -6.57
N VAL A 29 -2.95 0.50 -6.38
CA VAL A 29 -2.04 1.29 -7.21
C VAL A 29 -0.89 0.46 -7.75
N ALA A 30 -0.24 -0.34 -6.91
CA ALA A 30 0.94 -1.11 -7.31
C ALA A 30 0.98 -2.47 -6.60
N MET A 31 1.34 -3.52 -7.33
CA MET A 31 1.67 -4.81 -6.74
C MET A 31 3.07 -4.75 -6.13
N ILE A 32 3.24 -5.28 -4.92
CA ILE A 32 4.49 -5.29 -4.19
C ILE A 32 4.98 -6.74 -4.09
N ALA A 33 5.83 -7.15 -5.03
CA ALA A 33 6.44 -8.48 -5.04
C ALA A 33 7.82 -8.49 -4.36
N SER A 34 8.45 -7.32 -4.23
CA SER A 34 9.78 -7.14 -3.66
C SER A 34 9.88 -5.88 -2.80
N GLU A 35 10.96 -5.76 -2.02
CA GLU A 35 11.26 -4.52 -1.28
C GLU A 35 11.58 -3.35 -2.22
N GLU A 36 12.12 -3.62 -3.41
CA GLU A 36 12.34 -2.58 -4.42
C GLU A 36 11.03 -1.97 -4.91
N ASP A 37 9.99 -2.79 -5.14
CA ASP A 37 8.66 -2.30 -5.52
C ASP A 37 8.08 -1.38 -4.43
N LEU A 38 8.31 -1.74 -3.16
CA LEU A 38 7.87 -0.94 -2.03
C LEU A 38 8.61 0.41 -1.98
N GLU A 39 9.94 0.40 -2.08
CA GLU A 39 10.75 1.62 -2.10
C GLU A 39 10.39 2.51 -3.29
N GLN A 40 10.10 1.92 -4.47
CA GLN A 40 9.61 2.66 -5.63
C GLN A 40 8.25 3.31 -5.35
N PHE A 41 7.30 2.60 -4.74
CA PHE A 41 6.02 3.18 -4.35
C PHE A 41 6.20 4.34 -3.37
N LEU A 42 6.99 4.13 -2.31
CA LEU A 42 7.26 5.16 -1.30
C LEU A 42 7.92 6.40 -1.93
N LYS A 43 8.91 6.20 -2.80
CA LYS A 43 9.60 7.29 -3.50
C LYS A 43 8.69 8.03 -4.49
N THR A 44 7.91 7.29 -5.27
CA THR A 44 7.01 7.85 -6.30
C THR A 44 5.99 8.78 -5.68
N TYR A 45 5.43 8.39 -4.53
CA TYR A 45 4.40 9.16 -3.84
C TYR A 45 4.92 10.00 -2.67
N GLN A 46 6.25 10.06 -2.46
CA GLN A 46 6.91 10.81 -1.39
C GLN A 46 6.37 10.47 0.00
N ILE A 47 6.23 9.17 0.27
CA ILE A 47 5.62 8.62 1.47
C ILE A 47 6.72 8.11 2.40
N SER A 48 6.66 8.47 3.68
CA SER A 48 7.50 7.85 4.69
C SER A 48 7.02 6.43 5.00
N ARG A 49 7.96 5.50 5.22
CA ARG A 49 7.65 4.14 5.67
C ARG A 49 6.86 4.11 6.99
N GLN A 50 6.94 5.17 7.80
CA GLN A 50 6.18 5.32 9.05
C GLN A 50 4.69 5.65 8.82
N GLU A 51 4.36 6.25 7.67
CA GLU A 51 2.97 6.61 7.32
C GLU A 51 2.21 5.44 6.71
N LEU A 52 2.92 4.43 6.19
CA LEU A 52 2.35 3.27 5.53
C LEU A 52 1.63 2.36 6.54
N LYS A 53 0.32 2.21 6.38
CA LYS A 53 -0.50 1.29 7.19
C LYS A 53 -0.58 -0.10 6.56
N LYS A 54 -0.47 -1.15 7.35
CA LYS A 54 -0.80 -2.52 6.90
C LYS A 54 -2.28 -2.78 7.12
N ILE A 55 -2.96 -3.26 6.08
CA ILE A 55 -4.36 -3.70 6.12
C ILE A 55 -4.46 -5.13 5.58
N PHE A 56 -5.46 -5.88 6.04
CA PHE A 56 -5.67 -7.30 5.71
C PHE A 56 -7.10 -7.50 5.21
#